data_AF-A0AAV5VL72-F1
#
_entry.id   AF-A0AAV5VL72-F1
#
_cell.length_a   1.000
_cell.length_b   1.000
_cell.length_c   1.000
_cell.angle_alpha   90.00
_cell.angle_beta   90.00
_cell.angle_gamma   90.00
#
_symmetry.space_group_name_H-M   'P 1'
#
loop_
_entity.id
_entity.type
_entity.pdbx_description
1 polymer ?
#
loop_
_entity_poly.entity_id
_entity_poly.type
_entity_poly.pdbx_seq_one_letter_code
_entity_poly.pdbx_strand_id
1 'polypeptide(L)'
;RLNDLAKVIDLSIPSDSSMRRRIRLIGCEAIQRVFNIRQEQVRTIAKDVAGDQGLQVSIDGQYCTPGFNASNCKVTVIDCETRFALAGVAVHKKEEEIDNKSIRMESVGALRALEELIDDGFTIRTRVNDQNATVNKKLREHPKTAAIVGKHDWWHVIKPLRKDW
;
A
#
# COMPACT_ATOMS: atom_id res chain seq x y z
N ARG A 1 -24.46 -29.82 4.13
CA ARG A 1 -23.52 -30.90 4.52
C ARG A 1 -22.89 -30.66 5.89
N LEU A 2 -22.14 -29.56 6.13
CA LEU A 2 -21.57 -29.30 7.46
C LEU A 2 -22.62 -28.88 8.52
N ASN A 3 -23.54 -27.98 8.15
CA ASN A 3 -24.64 -27.55 9.04
C ASN A 3 -25.61 -28.68 9.38
N ASP A 4 -25.77 -29.66 8.49
CA ASP A 4 -26.66 -30.81 8.73
C ASP A 4 -26.03 -31.78 9.71
N LEU A 5 -24.72 -32.04 9.57
CA LEU A 5 -23.94 -32.80 10.56
C LEU A 5 -23.98 -32.12 11.93
N ALA A 6 -23.80 -30.81 11.98
CA ALA A 6 -23.81 -30.02 13.21
C ALA A 6 -25.13 -30.13 13.98
N LYS A 7 -26.27 -30.15 13.26
CA LYS A 7 -27.59 -30.38 13.87
C LYS A 7 -27.73 -31.79 14.46
N VAL A 8 -27.14 -32.81 13.83
CA VAL A 8 -27.20 -34.20 14.31
C VAL A 8 -26.40 -34.39 15.59
N ILE A 9 -25.30 -33.65 15.77
CA ILE A 9 -24.45 -33.71 16.97
C ILE A 9 -24.73 -32.57 17.99
N ASP A 10 -25.86 -31.88 17.84
CA ASP A 10 -26.29 -30.74 18.67
C ASP A 10 -25.23 -29.64 18.85
N LEU A 11 -24.43 -29.41 17.80
CA LEU A 11 -23.38 -28.42 17.77
C LEU A 11 -23.88 -27.14 17.10
N SER A 12 -23.91 -26.04 17.85
CA SER A 12 -24.26 -24.72 17.30
C SER A 12 -23.09 -24.15 16.50
N ILE A 13 -23.13 -24.29 15.16
CA ILE A 13 -22.16 -23.64 14.27
C ILE A 13 -22.70 -22.29 13.81
N PRO A 14 -21.91 -21.20 13.91
CA PRO A 14 -22.32 -19.90 13.38
C PRO A 14 -22.54 -19.97 11.87
N SER A 15 -23.65 -19.41 11.40
CA SER A 15 -23.89 -19.24 9.96
C SER A 15 -22.81 -18.39 9.29
N ASP A 16 -22.65 -18.51 7.98
CA ASP A 16 -21.73 -17.67 7.19
C ASP A 16 -21.95 -16.17 7.43
N SER A 17 -23.20 -15.72 7.57
CA SER A 17 -23.53 -14.34 7.89
C SER A 17 -23.07 -13.93 9.30
N SER A 18 -23.24 -14.82 10.29
CA SER A 18 -22.78 -14.63 11.67
C SER A 18 -21.24 -14.62 11.75
N MET A 19 -20.56 -15.52 11.04
CA MET A 19 -19.10 -15.51 10.93
C MET A 19 -18.58 -14.22 10.29
N ARG A 20 -19.10 -13.83 9.12
CA ARG A 20 -18.68 -12.59 8.43
C ARG A 20 -18.90 -11.36 9.31
N ARG A 21 -20.01 -11.31 10.04
CA ARG A 21 -20.29 -10.24 11.01
C ARG A 21 -19.27 -10.23 12.15
N ARG A 22 -18.94 -11.39 12.73
CA ARG A 22 -17.92 -11.49 13.80
C ARG A 22 -16.53 -11.13 13.31
N ILE A 23 -16.13 -11.58 12.12
CA ILE A 23 -14.86 -11.19 11.50
C ILE A 23 -14.80 -9.68 11.32
N ARG A 24 -15.89 -9.06 10.83
CA ARG A 24 -15.93 -7.60 10.65
C ARG A 24 -15.88 -6.84 11.98
N LEU A 25 -16.64 -7.26 12.99
CA LEU A 25 -16.76 -6.52 14.25
C LEU A 25 -15.59 -6.73 15.21
N ILE A 26 -15.02 -7.93 15.23
CA ILE A 26 -13.97 -8.29 16.19
C ILE A 26 -12.64 -8.45 15.46
N GLY A 27 -12.64 -9.21 14.37
CA GLY A 27 -11.42 -9.51 13.61
C GLY A 27 -10.79 -8.26 13.01
N CYS A 28 -11.55 -7.44 12.28
CA CYS A 28 -11.03 -6.24 11.63
C CYS A 28 -10.50 -5.23 12.66
N GLU A 29 -11.23 -5.00 13.75
CA GLU A 29 -10.79 -4.12 14.85
C GLU A 29 -9.49 -4.60 15.48
N ALA A 30 -9.39 -5.90 15.79
CA ALA A 30 -8.17 -6.47 16.36
C ALA A 30 -6.98 -6.37 15.40
N ILE A 31 -7.20 -6.65 14.11
CA ILE A 31 -6.18 -6.52 13.06
C ILE A 31 -5.72 -5.06 12.96
N GLN A 32 -6.67 -4.10 12.94
CA GLN A 32 -6.35 -2.68 12.85
C GLN A 32 -5.53 -2.22 14.05
N ARG A 33 -5.88 -2.68 15.26
CA ARG A 33 -5.12 -2.36 16.47
C ARG A 33 -3.68 -2.86 16.40
N VAL A 34 -3.48 -4.12 16.02
CA VAL A 34 -2.13 -4.69 15.87
C VAL A 34 -1.35 -3.97 14.77
N PHE A 35 -2.02 -3.65 13.66
CA PHE A 35 -1.41 -2.89 12.57
C PHE A 35 -0.95 -1.52 13.03
N ASN A 36 -1.78 -0.76 13.75
CA ASN A 36 -1.44 0.57 14.23
C ASN A 36 -0.26 0.55 15.20
N ILE A 37 -0.27 -0.38 16.17
CA ILE A 37 0.86 -0.55 17.12
C ILE A 37 2.13 -0.87 16.36
N ARG A 38 2.06 -1.75 15.35
CA ARG A 38 3.25 -2.15 14.60
C ARG A 38 3.75 -1.04 13.67
N GLN A 39 2.83 -0.32 13.04
CA GLN A 39 3.12 0.87 12.24
C GLN A 39 3.87 1.91 13.05
N GLU A 40 3.38 2.25 14.23
CA GLU A 40 4.02 3.21 15.12
C GLU A 40 5.45 2.78 15.48
N GLN A 41 5.64 1.54 15.91
CA GLN A 41 6.98 1.00 16.22
C GLN A 41 7.94 1.08 15.02
N VAL A 42 7.47 0.67 13.85
CA VAL A 42 8.26 0.68 12.61
C VAL A 42 8.60 2.11 12.21
N ARG A 43 7.65 3.04 12.30
CA ARG A 43 7.85 4.46 11.97
C ARG A 43 8.85 5.10 12.92
N THR A 44 8.81 4.81 14.22
CA THR A 44 9.80 5.28 15.18
C THR A 44 11.21 4.80 14.81
N ILE A 45 11.37 3.50 14.56
CA ILE A 45 12.68 2.93 14.17
C ILE A 45 13.19 3.58 12.87
N ALA A 46 12.32 3.75 11.88
CA ALA A 46 12.70 4.37 10.61
C ALA A 46 13.13 5.84 10.76
N LYS A 47 12.49 6.60 11.67
CA LYS A 47 12.92 7.97 11.99
C LYS A 47 14.28 7.99 12.66
N ASP A 48 14.49 7.12 13.64
CA ASP A 48 15.75 7.03 14.39
C ASP A 48 16.92 6.65 13.48
N VAL A 49 16.71 5.72 12.56
CA VAL A 49 17.73 5.29 11.58
C VAL A 49 18.00 6.38 10.54
N ALA A 50 16.96 7.04 10.03
CA ALA A 50 17.12 8.10 9.02
C ALA A 50 17.87 9.32 9.55
N GLY A 51 17.64 9.68 10.83
CA GLY A 51 18.21 10.87 11.45
C GLY A 51 18.06 12.12 10.58
N ASP A 52 19.13 12.93 10.49
CA ASP A 52 19.16 14.14 9.67
C ASP A 52 19.34 13.87 8.17
N GLN A 53 19.69 12.64 7.76
CA GLN A 53 19.96 12.31 6.36
C GLN A 53 18.67 12.22 5.52
N GLY A 54 17.54 11.97 6.18
CA GLY A 54 16.25 11.75 5.55
C GLY A 54 16.12 10.39 4.88
N LEU A 55 14.87 9.93 4.72
CA LEU A 55 14.56 8.60 4.21
C LEU A 55 14.82 8.46 2.72
N GLN A 56 15.26 7.26 2.34
CA GLN A 56 15.20 6.77 0.98
C GLN A 56 14.11 5.70 0.90
N VAL A 57 13.04 5.98 0.15
CA VAL A 57 11.88 5.10 0.07
C VAL A 57 11.72 4.50 -1.32
N SER A 58 11.26 3.25 -1.39
CA SER A 58 10.78 2.58 -2.60
C SER A 58 9.26 2.61 -2.62
N ILE A 59 8.68 2.83 -3.80
CA ILE A 59 7.24 2.89 -4.01
C ILE A 59 6.87 1.85 -5.06
N ASP A 60 5.96 0.94 -4.73
CA ASP A 60 5.47 -0.09 -5.64
C ASP A 60 3.94 -0.18 -5.62
N GLY A 61 3.36 -0.35 -6.82
CA GLY A 61 1.92 -0.40 -7.07
C GLY A 61 1.48 -1.80 -7.51
N GLN A 62 0.67 -2.46 -6.69
CA GLN A 62 0.12 -3.77 -6.99
C GLN A 62 -1.34 -3.68 -7.44
N TYR A 63 -1.61 -4.09 -8.68
CA TYR A 63 -2.95 -4.13 -9.26
C TYR A 63 -3.62 -5.49 -9.04
N CYS A 64 -4.94 -5.51 -8.84
CA CYS A 64 -5.69 -6.76 -8.63
C CYS A 64 -5.79 -7.65 -9.89
N THR A 65 -5.67 -7.07 -11.08
CA THR A 65 -5.71 -7.78 -12.36
C THR A 65 -4.75 -7.13 -13.34
N PRO A 66 -4.18 -7.89 -14.29
CA PRO A 66 -3.37 -7.33 -15.36
C PRO A 66 -4.20 -6.45 -16.31
N GLY A 67 -3.58 -5.43 -16.90
CA GLY A 67 -4.17 -4.58 -17.93
C GLY A 67 -5.05 -3.43 -17.41
N PHE A 68 -5.68 -2.71 -18.33
CA PHE A 68 -6.44 -1.47 -18.05
C PHE A 68 -7.76 -1.68 -17.28
N ASN A 69 -8.10 -2.91 -16.90
CA ASN A 69 -9.37 -3.26 -16.26
C ASN A 69 -9.29 -3.42 -14.74
N ALA A 70 -8.13 -3.14 -14.14
CA ALA A 70 -7.95 -3.22 -12.70
C ALA A 70 -8.97 -2.33 -11.96
N SER A 71 -9.59 -2.91 -10.93
CA SER A 71 -10.56 -2.21 -10.09
C SER A 71 -9.97 -1.72 -8.77
N ASN A 72 -8.92 -2.39 -8.31
CA ASN A 72 -8.18 -2.04 -7.10
C ASN A 72 -6.68 -1.95 -7.41
N CYS A 73 -6.03 -0.99 -6.76
CA CYS A 73 -4.57 -0.91 -6.66
C CYS A 73 -4.19 -0.70 -5.20
N LYS A 74 -3.13 -1.37 -4.76
CA LYS A 74 -2.49 -1.09 -3.47
C LYS A 74 -1.11 -0.52 -3.75
N VAL A 75 -0.83 0.65 -3.22
CA VAL A 75 0.50 1.26 -3.26
C VAL A 75 1.15 1.08 -1.91
N THR A 76 2.40 0.60 -1.90
CA THR A 76 3.18 0.42 -0.67
C THR A 76 4.45 1.26 -0.75
N VAL A 77 4.79 1.93 0.36
CA VAL A 77 6.03 2.68 0.52
C VAL A 77 6.91 1.95 1.52
N ILE A 78 8.11 1.57 1.09
CA ILE A 78 9.06 0.76 1.86
C ILE A 78 10.32 1.58 2.06
N ASP A 79 10.83 1.66 3.27
CA ASP A 79 12.16 2.22 3.53
C ASP A 79 13.24 1.30 2.94
N CYS A 80 14.13 1.85 2.12
CA CYS A 80 15.20 1.09 1.49
C CYS A 80 16.25 0.59 2.50
N GLU A 81 16.40 1.28 3.65
CA GLU A 81 17.41 0.93 4.64
C GLU A 81 16.91 -0.14 5.62
N THR A 82 15.83 0.16 6.34
CA THR A 82 15.25 -0.79 7.32
C THR A 82 14.41 -1.89 6.68
N ARG A 83 14.04 -1.74 5.40
CA ARG A 83 13.14 -2.65 4.63
C ARG A 83 11.74 -2.77 5.21
N PHE A 84 11.34 -1.83 6.07
CA PHE A 84 10.00 -1.81 6.61
C PHE A 84 9.03 -1.08 5.68
N ALA A 85 7.80 -1.59 5.60
CA ALA A 85 6.70 -0.89 4.95
C ALA A 85 6.20 0.23 5.88
N LEU A 86 6.40 1.48 5.46
CA LEU A 86 6.04 2.67 6.24
C LEU A 86 4.61 3.13 5.96
N ALA A 87 4.15 2.99 4.72
CA ALA A 87 2.79 3.37 4.32
C ALA A 87 2.20 2.38 3.33
N GLY A 88 0.88 2.25 3.35
CA GLY A 88 0.14 1.35 2.46
C GLY A 88 -1.23 1.94 2.16
N VAL A 89 -1.43 2.36 0.92
CA VAL A 89 -2.69 2.99 0.48
C VAL A 89 -3.38 2.07 -0.50
N ALA A 90 -4.62 1.68 -0.18
CA ALA A 90 -5.50 0.99 -1.10
C ALA A 90 -6.41 2.01 -1.79
N VAL A 91 -6.49 1.94 -3.11
CA VAL A 91 -7.35 2.80 -3.93
C VAL A 91 -8.23 1.98 -4.84
N HIS A 92 -9.44 2.48 -5.08
CA HIS A 92 -10.45 1.86 -5.93
C HIS A 92 -10.75 2.74 -7.15
N LYS A 93 -10.92 2.14 -8.34
CA LYS A 93 -11.09 2.88 -9.60
C LYS A 93 -12.24 3.90 -9.65
N LYS A 94 -13.27 3.67 -8.83
CA LYS A 94 -14.47 4.53 -8.73
C LYS A 94 -14.28 5.76 -7.86
N GLU A 95 -13.14 5.93 -7.22
CA GLU A 95 -12.84 7.18 -6.50
C GLU A 95 -12.74 8.34 -7.49
N GLU A 96 -13.21 9.51 -7.07
CA GLU A 96 -13.36 10.72 -7.90
C GLU A 96 -12.04 11.13 -8.57
N GLU A 97 -10.95 11.11 -7.82
CA GLU A 97 -9.60 11.47 -8.29
C GLU A 97 -9.04 10.51 -9.36
N ILE A 98 -9.58 9.29 -9.46
CA ILE A 98 -9.12 8.24 -10.37
C ILE A 98 -9.92 8.26 -11.67
N ASP A 99 -11.17 8.74 -11.65
CA ASP A 99 -12.00 8.95 -12.86
C ASP A 99 -12.14 7.65 -13.68
N ASN A 100 -12.36 6.52 -12.99
CA ASN A 100 -12.53 5.18 -13.56
C ASN A 100 -11.37 4.70 -14.46
N LYS A 101 -10.20 5.35 -14.37
CA LYS A 101 -9.00 5.04 -15.16
C LYS A 101 -7.97 4.34 -14.28
N SER A 102 -7.86 3.03 -14.46
CA SER A 102 -6.96 2.18 -13.67
C SER A 102 -5.52 2.68 -13.61
N ILE A 103 -4.98 3.21 -14.71
CA ILE A 103 -3.62 3.78 -14.80
C ILE A 103 -3.36 4.97 -13.84
N ARG A 104 -4.41 5.64 -13.36
CA ARG A 104 -4.29 6.76 -12.41
C ARG A 104 -4.23 6.30 -10.95
N MET A 105 -4.58 5.05 -10.67
CA MET A 105 -4.66 4.55 -9.30
C MET A 105 -3.32 4.62 -8.57
N GLU A 106 -2.25 4.16 -9.22
CA GLU A 106 -0.92 4.16 -8.61
C GLU A 106 -0.38 5.56 -8.38
N SER A 107 -0.63 6.52 -9.29
CA SER A 107 -0.16 7.90 -9.10
C SER A 107 -0.90 8.62 -7.98
N VAL A 108 -2.20 8.36 -7.81
CA VAL A 108 -2.99 8.85 -6.68
C VAL A 108 -2.52 8.19 -5.38
N GLY A 109 -2.41 6.86 -5.36
CA GLY A 109 -1.99 6.11 -4.18
C GLY A 109 -0.57 6.47 -3.71
N ALA A 110 0.37 6.65 -4.64
CA ALA A 110 1.74 7.05 -4.34
C ALA A 110 1.80 8.47 -3.74
N LEU A 111 1.00 9.40 -4.26
CA LEU A 111 0.92 10.74 -3.69
C LEU A 111 0.40 10.69 -2.26
N ARG A 112 -0.76 10.07 -2.03
CA ARG A 112 -1.37 9.95 -0.70
C ARG A 112 -0.43 9.29 0.32
N ALA A 113 0.28 8.25 -0.09
CA ALA A 113 1.21 7.54 0.79
C ALA A 113 2.42 8.41 1.18
N LEU A 114 2.93 9.24 0.26
CA LEU A 114 4.01 10.18 0.57
C LEU A 114 3.52 11.36 1.42
N GLU A 115 2.32 11.87 1.14
CA GLU A 115 1.72 12.93 1.95
C GLU A 115 1.50 12.48 3.39
N GLU A 116 0.98 11.27 3.60
CA GLU A 116 0.81 10.68 4.94
C GLU A 116 2.14 10.67 5.70
N LEU A 117 3.23 10.24 5.06
CA LEU A 117 4.55 10.21 5.70
C LEU A 117 5.10 11.62 5.98
N ILE A 118 4.92 12.56 5.06
CA ILE A 118 5.37 13.94 5.26
C ILE A 118 4.59 14.60 6.40
N ASP A 119 3.28 14.39 6.46
CA ASP A 119 2.41 14.94 7.50
C ASP A 119 2.71 14.31 8.88
N ASP A 120 3.17 13.06 8.89
CA ASP A 120 3.73 12.38 10.07
C ASP A 120 5.13 12.89 10.48
N GLY A 121 5.69 13.87 9.77
CA GLY A 121 6.98 14.51 10.09
C GLY A 121 8.20 13.76 9.55
N PHE A 122 8.04 12.89 8.55
CA PHE A 122 9.20 12.30 7.87
C PHE A 122 9.81 13.27 6.86
N THR A 123 11.14 13.39 6.88
CA THR A 123 11.90 14.01 5.78
C THR A 123 12.28 12.94 4.76
N ILE A 124 11.69 12.99 3.57
CA ILE A 124 11.98 12.03 2.49
C ILE A 124 12.95 12.68 1.50
N ARG A 125 14.18 12.17 1.44
CA ARG A 125 15.22 12.68 0.53
C ARG A 125 15.06 12.13 -0.88
N THR A 126 14.77 10.84 -0.99
CA THR A 126 14.79 10.13 -2.27
C THR A 126 13.64 9.16 -2.36
N ARG A 127 13.00 9.10 -3.53
CA ARG A 127 12.04 8.05 -3.89
C ARG A 127 12.58 7.21 -5.04
N VAL A 128 12.42 5.90 -4.94
CA VAL A 128 12.75 4.92 -5.96
C VAL A 128 11.44 4.33 -6.47
N ASN A 129 11.18 4.50 -7.75
CA ASN A 129 9.97 3.95 -8.38
C ASN A 129 10.24 3.53 -9.82
N ASP A 130 9.25 2.86 -10.39
CA ASP A 130 9.24 2.48 -11.79
C ASP A 130 9.31 3.68 -12.72
N GLN A 131 9.65 3.43 -13.98
CA GLN A 131 9.59 4.42 -15.06
C GLN A 131 8.14 4.75 -15.47
N ASN A 132 7.21 4.80 -14.51
CA ASN A 132 5.84 5.21 -14.75
C ASN A 132 5.76 6.75 -14.85
N ALA A 133 5.57 7.24 -16.09
CA ALA A 133 5.50 8.67 -16.37
C ALA A 133 4.37 9.38 -15.61
N THR A 134 3.22 8.72 -15.39
CA THR A 134 2.08 9.32 -14.71
C THR A 134 2.37 9.55 -13.22
N VAL A 135 2.99 8.58 -12.57
CA VAL A 135 3.42 8.70 -11.15
C VAL A 135 4.48 9.81 -11.03
N ASN A 136 5.48 9.79 -11.92
CA ASN A 136 6.56 10.76 -11.86
C ASN A 136 6.11 12.20 -12.11
N LYS A 137 5.18 12.40 -13.04
CA LYS A 137 4.58 13.70 -13.30
C LYS A 137 3.81 14.21 -12.09
N LYS A 138 2.88 13.40 -11.55
CA LYS A 138 2.03 13.79 -10.43
C LYS A 138 2.83 14.16 -9.17
N LEU A 139 3.86 13.38 -8.85
CA LEU A 139 4.71 13.65 -7.69
C LEU A 139 5.64 14.85 -7.88
N ARG A 140 6.01 15.20 -9.11
CA ARG A 140 6.81 16.40 -9.41
C ARG A 140 5.99 17.67 -9.36
N GLU A 141 4.73 17.60 -9.77
CA GLU A 141 3.81 18.74 -9.80
C GLU A 141 3.24 19.09 -8.41
N HIS A 142 3.25 18.13 -7.47
CA HIS A 142 2.67 18.34 -6.15
C HIS A 142 3.63 19.08 -5.18
N PRO A 143 3.20 20.16 -4.51
CA PRO A 143 4.08 20.98 -3.67
C PRO A 143 4.82 20.22 -2.56
N LYS A 144 4.14 19.28 -1.89
CA LYS A 144 4.74 18.50 -0.79
C LYS A 144 5.83 17.53 -1.26
N THR A 145 5.75 17.03 -2.49
CA THR A 145 6.64 15.96 -2.99
C THR A 145 7.61 16.42 -4.08
N ALA A 146 7.48 17.65 -4.57
CA ALA A 146 8.30 18.21 -5.65
C ALA A 146 9.79 18.26 -5.31
N ALA A 147 10.14 18.48 -4.04
CA ALA A 147 11.53 18.53 -3.57
C ALA A 147 12.20 17.13 -3.47
N ILE A 148 11.42 16.04 -3.54
CA ILE A 148 11.93 14.68 -3.38
C ILE A 148 12.63 14.23 -4.66
N VAL A 149 13.90 13.82 -4.53
CA VAL A 149 14.68 13.32 -5.67
C VAL A 149 14.13 11.98 -6.15
N GLY A 150 13.73 11.91 -7.42
CA GLY A 150 13.30 10.66 -8.05
C GLY A 150 14.49 9.85 -8.59
N LYS A 151 14.53 8.56 -8.26
CA LYS A 151 15.46 7.58 -8.83
C LYS A 151 14.68 6.43 -9.47
N HIS A 152 15.29 5.79 -10.45
CA HIS A 152 14.69 4.65 -11.14
C HIS A 152 14.98 3.35 -10.40
N ASP A 153 13.96 2.52 -10.30
CA ASP A 153 14.14 1.15 -9.86
C ASP A 153 14.75 0.29 -10.98
N TRP A 154 15.98 -0.17 -10.77
CA TRP A 154 16.69 -1.03 -11.71
C TRP A 154 16.15 -2.47 -11.71
N TRP A 155 15.52 -2.92 -10.62
CA TRP A 155 14.93 -4.25 -10.55
C TRP A 155 13.83 -4.42 -11.60
N HIS A 156 13.01 -3.40 -11.78
CA HIS A 156 11.94 -3.39 -12.78
C HIS A 156 12.45 -3.31 -14.23
N VAL A 157 13.73 -2.97 -14.44
CA VAL A 157 14.40 -3.09 -15.75
C VAL A 157 14.85 -4.53 -16.01
N ILE A 158 15.39 -5.21 -14.99
CA ILE A 158 15.88 -6.59 -15.12
C ILE A 158 14.73 -7.60 -15.20
N LYS A 159 13.67 -7.40 -14.41
CA LYS A 159 12.59 -8.37 -14.24
C LYS A 159 11.92 -8.78 -15.57
N PRO A 160 11.58 -7.86 -16.50
CA PRO A 160 11.05 -8.23 -17.81
C PRO A 160 12.05 -8.98 -18.70
N LEU A 161 13.35 -8.67 -18.61
CA LEU A 161 14.40 -9.33 -19.40
C LEU A 161 14.56 -10.82 -19.06
N ARG A 162 14.17 -11.21 -17.84
CA ARG A 162 14.19 -12.58 -17.34
C ARG A 162 12.86 -13.32 -17.52
N LYS A 163 11.84 -12.69 -18.11
CA LYS A 163 10.59 -13.39 -18.39
C LYS A 163 10.78 -14.28 -19.62
N ASP A 164 10.68 -15.58 -19.41
CA ASP A 164 10.43 -16.52 -20.51
C ASP A 164 9.01 -16.24 -21.03
N TRP A 165 8.90 -15.94 -22.32
CA TRP A 165 7.64 -15.68 -23.01
C TRP A 165 7.01 -16.97 -23.53
#